data_AF-A0A7V9FGI1-F1
#
_entry.id   AF-A0A7V9FGI1-F1
#
_cell.length_a   1.000
_cell.length_b   1.000
_cell.length_c   1.000
_cell.angle_alpha   90.00
_cell.angle_beta   90.00
_cell.angle_gamma   90.00
#
_symmetry.space_group_name_H-M   'P 1'
#
loop_
_entity.id
_entity.type
_entity.pdbx_description
1 polymer ?
#
loop_
_entity_poly.entity_id
_entity_poly.type
_entity_poly.pdbx_seq_one_letter_code
_entity_poly.pdbx_strand_id
1 'polypeptide(L)' 'MAEPSRRLLVAGVTTRAIASSAARAGWTVTAVDAFGDLDLRACARVIALRREDGG' A
#
# COMPACT_ATOMS: atom_id res chain seq x y z
N MET A 1 4.92 13.58 -24.73
CA MET A 1 4.47 12.24 -24.30
C MET A 1 4.18 12.33 -22.82
N ALA A 2 2.91 12.31 -22.40
CA ALA A 2 2.57 12.36 -20.98
C ALA A 2 3.12 11.09 -20.31
N GLU A 3 3.89 11.25 -19.24
CA GLU A 3 4.39 10.10 -18.49
C GLU A 3 3.21 9.34 -17.89
N PRO A 4 3.12 8.01 -18.04
CA PRO A 4 2.03 7.26 -17.44
C PRO A 4 2.02 7.52 -15.94
N SER A 5 0.84 7.85 -15.40
CA SER A 5 0.65 8.09 -13.96
C SER A 5 1.23 6.92 -13.17
N ARG A 6 2.36 7.12 -12.46
CA ARG A 6 3.06 6.09 -11.70
C ARG A 6 2.26 5.69 -10.46
N ARG A 7 1.20 4.90 -10.63
CA ARG A 7 0.30 4.43 -9.58
C ARG A 7 0.47 2.92 -9.37
N LEU A 8 0.63 2.50 -8.12
CA LEU A 8 0.80 1.10 -7.74
C LEU A 8 -0.26 0.69 -6.70
N LEU A 9 -0.92 -0.46 -6.93
CA LEU A 9 -1.72 -1.16 -5.92
C LEU A 9 -0.95 -2.38 -5.43
N VAL A 10 -0.75 -2.48 -4.12
CA VAL A 10 -0.15 -3.66 -3.47
C VAL A 10 -1.21 -4.27 -2.55
N ALA A 11 -1.51 -5.55 -2.69
CA ALA A 11 -2.46 -6.25 -1.82
C ALA A 11 -1.79 -7.49 -1.21
N GLY A 12 -1.87 -7.62 0.12
CA GLY A 12 -1.27 -8.74 0.83
C GLY A 12 -1.38 -8.61 2.35
N VAL A 13 -0.89 -9.62 3.06
CA VAL A 13 -0.89 -9.61 4.53
C VAL A 13 0.17 -8.67 5.09
N THR A 14 1.32 -8.56 4.42
CA THR A 14 2.40 -7.61 4.75
C THR A 14 2.86 -6.89 3.49
N THR A 15 2.52 -5.61 3.37
CA THR A 15 2.79 -4.82 2.15
C THR A 15 3.86 -3.74 2.32
N ARG A 16 4.33 -3.52 3.56
CA ARG A 16 5.25 -2.44 3.95
C ARG A 16 6.51 -2.33 3.09
N ALA A 17 7.22 -3.43 2.88
CA ALA A 17 8.51 -3.41 2.18
C ALA A 17 8.37 -2.95 0.72
N ILE A 18 7.34 -3.47 0.04
CA ILE A 18 7.04 -3.12 -1.35
C ILE A 18 6.57 -1.67 -1.43
N ALA A 19 5.65 -1.27 -0.56
CA ALA A 19 5.12 0.10 -0.54
C ALA A 19 6.22 1.14 -0.31
N SER A 20 7.11 0.90 0.65
CA SER A 20 8.22 1.80 0.98
C SER A 20 9.24 1.91 -0.17
N SER A 21 9.49 0.81 -0.88
CA SER A 21 10.38 0.81 -2.05
C SER A 21 9.77 1.60 -3.21
N ALA A 22 8.50 1.36 -3.52
CA ALA A 22 7.79 2.03 -4.61
C ALA A 22 7.64 3.54 -4.34
N ALA A 23 7.31 3.93 -3.11
CA ALA A 23 7.26 5.34 -2.71
C ALA A 23 8.61 6.05 -2.93
N ARG A 24 9.74 5.42 -2.55
CA ARG A 24 11.09 5.95 -2.82
C ARG A 24 11.41 6.03 -4.31
N ALA A 25 10.82 5.17 -5.14
CA ALA A 25 10.93 5.23 -6.59
C ALA A 25 9.99 6.27 -7.25
N GLY A 26 9.27 7.07 -6.45
CA GLY A 26 8.38 8.13 -6.93
C GLY A 26 6.99 7.64 -7.35
N TRP A 27 6.57 6.46 -6.91
CA TRP A 27 5.23 5.95 -7.18
C TRP A 27 4.22 6.47 -6.16
N THR A 28 3.00 6.71 -6.61
CA THR A 28 1.83 6.88 -5.73
C THR A 28 1.28 5.50 -5.38
N VAL A 29 1.44 5.08 -4.13
CA VAL A 29 1.10 3.72 -3.68
C VAL A 29 -0.24 3.68 -2.96
N THR A 30 -1.06 2.67 -3.28
CA THR A 30 -2.19 2.21 -2.46
C THR A 30 -1.89 0.81 -1.96
N ALA A 31 -1.96 0.60 -0.65
CA ALA A 31 -1.68 -0.69 0.00
C ALA A 31 -2.96 -1.24 0.63
N VAL A 32 -3.33 -2.47 0.27
CA VAL A 32 -4.38 -3.25 0.93
C VAL A 32 -3.67 -4.18 1.90
N ASP A 33 -3.79 -3.91 3.21
CA ASP A 33 -2.95 -4.52 4.25
C ASP A 33 -3.80 -4.93 5.46
N ALA A 34 -3.44 -6.04 6.11
CA ALA A 34 -4.17 -6.59 7.25
C ALA A 34 -3.87 -5.88 8.59
N PHE A 35 -2.70 -5.26 8.71
CA PHE A 35 -2.26 -4.58 9.93
C PHE A 35 -2.37 -3.06 9.77
N GLY A 36 -1.93 -2.54 8.61
CA GLY A 36 -2.02 -1.12 8.29
C GLY A 36 -1.19 -0.23 9.22
N ASP A 37 0.04 -0.66 9.51
CA ASP A 37 0.98 -0.02 10.44
C ASP A 37 1.21 1.49 10.15
N LEU A 38 1.61 2.26 11.17
CA LEU A 38 1.81 3.72 11.07
C LEU A 38 2.83 4.11 10.00
N ASP A 39 3.92 3.36 9.90
CA ASP A 39 4.97 3.56 8.90
C ASP A 39 4.49 3.27 7.47
N LEU A 40 3.56 2.32 7.29
CA LEU A 40 2.96 2.04 6.00
C LEU A 40 2.05 3.19 5.56
N ARG A 41 1.31 3.79 6.50
CA ARG A 41 0.49 4.99 6.25
C ARG A 41 1.32 6.23 5.92
N ALA A 42 2.57 6.29 6.40
CA ALA A 42 3.47 7.41 6.09
C ALA A 42 3.93 7.41 4.62
N CYS A 43 3.94 6.26 3.95
CA CYS A 43 4.43 6.12 2.57
C CYS A 43 3.39 5.65 1.54
N ALA A 44 2.21 5.21 1.97
CA ALA A 44 1.14 4.75 1.09
C ALA A 44 -0.25 5.10 1.62
N ARG A 45 -1.23 5.18 0.71
CA ARG A 45 -2.64 5.17 1.10
C ARG A 45 -3.03 3.75 1.49
N VAL A 46 -3.41 3.54 2.74
CA VAL A 46 -3.73 2.20 3.26
C VAL A 46 -5.23 1.95 3.25
N ILE A 47 -5.62 0.81 2.69
CA ILE A 47 -6.95 0.22 2.78
C ILE A 47 -6.80 -0.98 3.73
N ALA A 48 -7.33 -0.85 4.95
CA ALA A 48 -7.28 -1.94 5.91
C ALA A 48 -8.21 -3.07 5.48
N LEU A 49 -7.68 -4.30 5.41
CA LEU A 49 -8.52 -5.48 5.28
C LEU A 49 -9.29 -5.67 6.58
N ARG A 50 -10.60 -5.46 6.54
CA ARG A 50 -11.50 -5.96 7.58
C ARG A 50 -11.42 -7.48 7.54
N ARG A 51 -10.94 -8.10 8.62
CA ARG A 51 -11.17 -9.53 8.83
C ARG A 51 -12.69 -9.69 8.91
N GLU A 52 -13.28 -10.57 8.11
CA GLU A 52 -14.58 -11.11 8.48
C GLU A 52 -14.33 -11.87 9.77
N ASP A 53 -14.82 -11.34 10.89
CA ASP A 53 -14.84 -12.06 12.14
C ASP A 53 -15.61 -13.35 11.87
N GLY A 54 -14.90 -14.47 11.79
CA GLY A 54 -15.49 -15.77 11.47
C GLY A 54 -16.56 -16.09 12.50
N GLY A 55 -17.82 -16.07 12.05
CA GLY A 55 -18.98 -16.57 12.78
C GLY A 55 -19.11 -18.08 12.65
#